data_AF-A0A662HKN6-F1
#
_entry.id   AF-A0A662HKN6-F1
#
_cell.length_a   1.000
_cell.length_b   1.000
_cell.length_c   1.000
_cell.angle_alpha   90.00
_cell.angle_beta   90.00
_cell.angle_gamma   90.00
#
_symmetry.space_group_name_H-M   'P 1'
#
loop_
_entity.id
_entity.type
_entity.pdbx_description
1 polymer ?
#
loop_
_entity_poly.entity_id
_entity_poly.type
_entity_poly.pdbx_seq_one_letter_code
_entity_poly.pdbx_strand_id
1 'polypeptide(L)'
;MKKVIRNPNGNVLLFLDEIDKVRNLDDALYTLTRFKTGKGAKVSIVGISNNLKFSEELDPRVRSSLGSKKLLFPPYSANDLIQILEDKVKQGLVEGALSEEVVPYCAAIAAQKEGDARFAIDLLREAVFIAEGENSPKVEKSYVDQAAEKLENDFIKKAVSDLTIHQQLVLLAIAVFPRPRQVFRNYW
;
A
#
# COMPACT_ATOMS: atom_id res chain seq x y z
N MET A 1 -19.26 5.39 3.47
CA MET A 1 -19.45 4.59 4.69
C MET A 1 -20.90 4.65 5.17
N LYS A 2 -21.77 3.71 4.74
CA LYS A 2 -23.12 3.57 5.31
C LYS A 2 -23.51 2.09 5.37
N LYS A 3 -23.16 1.43 6.47
CA LYS A 3 -23.86 0.25 6.96
C LYS A 3 -23.71 0.21 8.48
N VAL A 4 -24.55 0.99 9.17
CA VAL A 4 -24.67 0.93 10.62
C VAL A 4 -25.65 -0.19 10.93
N ILE A 5 -25.13 -1.32 11.42
CA ILE A 5 -25.93 -2.43 11.92
C ILE A 5 -26.59 -1.95 13.21
N ARG A 6 -27.87 -1.58 13.13
CA ARG A 6 -28.69 -1.29 14.31
C ARG A 6 -29.18 -2.61 14.90
N ASN A 7 -28.48 -3.11 15.91
CA ASN A 7 -29.07 -4.06 16.86
C ASN A 7 -28.81 -3.55 18.30
N PRO A 8 -29.82 -2.99 18.99
CA PRO A 8 -29.64 -2.25 20.24
C PRO A 8 -29.28 -3.11 21.47
N ASN A 9 -29.15 -4.44 21.31
CA ASN A 9 -28.72 -5.38 22.35
C ASN A 9 -27.39 -6.09 22.02
N GLY A 10 -26.72 -5.74 20.90
CA GLY A 10 -25.52 -6.42 20.42
C GLY A 10 -24.22 -5.70 20.79
N ASN A 11 -23.14 -6.46 20.94
CA ASN A 11 -21.79 -5.89 20.92
C ASN A 11 -21.50 -5.31 19.53
N VAL A 12 -20.90 -4.11 19.47
CA VAL A 12 -20.56 -3.43 18.23
C VAL A 12 -19.06 -3.59 17.97
N LEU A 13 -18.69 -4.14 16.83
CA LEU A 13 -17.30 -4.19 16.36
C LEU A 13 -17.08 -3.14 15.29
N LEU A 14 -16.16 -2.21 15.54
CA LEU A 14 -15.82 -1.11 14.65
C LEU A 14 -14.43 -1.33 14.05
N PHE A 15 -14.35 -1.36 12.73
CA PHE A 15 -13.08 -1.35 12.00
C PHE A 15 -12.79 0.07 11.54
N LEU A 16 -11.61 0.58 11.90
CA LEU A 16 -11.12 1.89 11.51
C LEU A 16 -9.85 1.70 10.70
N ASP A 17 -9.94 1.91 9.40
CA ASP A 17 -8.79 1.84 8.49
C ASP A 17 -8.15 3.22 8.32
N GLU A 18 -6.83 3.24 8.08
CA GLU A 18 -6.00 4.46 8.04
C GLU A 18 -6.27 5.41 9.21
N ILE A 19 -6.39 4.85 10.41
CA ILE A 19 -6.87 5.57 11.59
C ILE A 19 -5.98 6.79 11.93
N ASP A 20 -4.70 6.75 11.60
CA ASP A 20 -3.73 7.84 11.75
C ASP A 20 -4.02 9.08 10.87
N LYS A 21 -4.86 8.96 9.84
CA LYS A 21 -5.26 10.12 9.01
C LYS A 21 -6.47 10.89 9.57
N VAL A 22 -7.13 10.36 10.60
CA VAL A 22 -8.33 10.96 11.17
C VAL A 22 -7.96 12.18 12.02
N ARG A 23 -8.55 13.34 11.72
CA ARG A 23 -8.41 14.54 12.56
C ARG A 23 -9.22 14.37 13.85
N ASN A 24 -8.69 14.88 14.97
CA ASN A 24 -9.31 14.80 16.31
C ASN A 24 -9.63 13.37 16.74
N LEU A 25 -8.75 12.43 16.38
CA LEU A 25 -8.95 11.02 16.63
C LEU A 25 -9.06 10.68 18.12
N ASP A 26 -8.30 11.36 18.98
CA ASP A 26 -8.33 11.13 20.43
C ASP A 26 -9.74 11.32 21.00
N ASP A 27 -10.43 12.40 20.64
CA ASP A 27 -11.79 12.70 21.10
C ASP A 27 -12.80 11.65 20.57
N ALA A 28 -12.64 11.25 19.31
CA ALA A 28 -13.48 10.23 18.69
C ALA A 28 -13.29 8.87 19.38
N LEU A 29 -12.05 8.44 19.60
CA LEU A 29 -11.73 7.19 20.27
C LEU A 29 -12.13 7.20 21.74
N TYR A 30 -11.94 8.32 22.42
CA TYR A 30 -12.41 8.48 23.81
C TYR A 30 -13.93 8.31 23.90
N THR A 31 -14.68 8.96 23.01
CA THR A 31 -16.14 8.86 22.97
C THR A 31 -16.60 7.43 22.66
N LEU A 32 -15.98 6.78 21.68
CA LEU A 32 -16.35 5.44 21.23
C LEU A 32 -16.02 4.36 22.26
N THR A 33 -14.84 4.42 22.88
CA THR A 33 -14.42 3.45 23.91
C THR A 33 -15.26 3.55 25.19
N ARG A 34 -15.82 4.73 25.48
CA ARG A 34 -16.69 4.96 26.64
C ARG A 34 -18.17 4.90 26.32
N PHE A 35 -18.53 4.65 25.07
CA PHE A 35 -19.92 4.55 24.67
C PHE A 35 -20.56 3.32 25.34
N LYS A 36 -21.41 3.57 26.33
CA LYS A 36 -22.26 2.56 26.97
C LYS A 36 -23.70 2.85 26.57
N THR A 37 -24.34 1.94 25.85
CA THR A 37 -25.79 2.05 25.69
C THR A 37 -26.48 1.74 27.02
N GLY A 38 -27.65 2.32 27.27
CA GLY A 38 -28.46 2.02 28.46
C GLY A 38 -28.87 0.55 28.62
N LYS A 39 -28.54 -0.31 27.65
CA LYS A 39 -28.78 -1.76 27.65
C LYS A 39 -27.51 -2.61 27.76
N GLY A 40 -26.35 -2.00 28.04
CA GLY A 40 -25.09 -2.72 28.28
C GLY A 40 -24.33 -3.16 27.02
N ALA A 41 -24.62 -2.60 25.85
CA ALA A 41 -23.83 -2.87 24.65
C ALA A 41 -22.39 -2.37 24.83
N LYS A 42 -21.42 -3.20 24.40
CA LYS A 42 -19.99 -2.86 24.39
C LYS A 42 -19.54 -2.55 22.97
N VAL A 43 -18.68 -1.55 22.83
CA VAL A 43 -17.99 -1.23 21.57
C VAL A 43 -16.57 -1.80 21.64
N SER A 44 -16.20 -2.58 20.62
CA SER A 44 -14.84 -3.05 20.38
C SER A 44 -14.30 -2.39 19.12
N ILE A 45 -13.05 -1.93 19.16
CA ILE A 45 -12.42 -1.20 18.05
C ILE A 45 -11.22 -1.99 17.55
N VAL A 46 -11.14 -2.16 16.23
CA VAL A 46 -9.96 -2.64 15.52
C VAL A 46 -9.45 -1.48 14.68
N GLY A 47 -8.36 -0.87 15.12
CA GLY A 47 -7.67 0.19 14.39
C GLY A 47 -6.57 -0.39 13.51
N ILE A 48 -6.53 0.01 12.25
CA ILE A 48 -5.49 -0.31 11.29
C ILE A 48 -4.75 0.99 10.97
N SER A 49 -3.43 0.95 11.09
CA SER A 49 -2.56 2.09 10.81
C SER A 49 -1.28 1.62 10.13
N ASN A 50 -0.78 2.43 9.21
CA ASN A 50 0.54 2.24 8.61
C ASN A 50 1.66 2.90 9.44
N ASN A 51 1.32 3.73 10.43
CA ASN A 51 2.30 4.36 11.31
C ASN A 51 2.54 3.46 12.54
N LEU A 52 3.73 2.84 12.62
CA LEU A 52 4.11 2.01 13.76
C LEU A 52 4.18 2.77 15.09
N LYS A 53 4.37 4.09 15.06
CA LYS A 53 4.43 4.95 16.25
C LYS A 53 3.08 5.54 16.64
N PHE A 54 2.05 5.33 15.81
CA PHE A 54 0.71 5.87 16.04
C PHE A 54 0.18 5.61 17.46
N SER A 55 0.39 4.41 17.99
CA SER A 55 -0.05 4.05 19.36
C SER A 55 0.62 4.86 20.47
N GLU A 56 1.81 5.42 20.21
CA GLU A 56 2.58 6.23 21.15
C GLU A 56 2.18 7.71 21.10
N GLU A 57 1.63 8.15 19.96
CA GLU A 57 1.16 9.52 19.72
C GLU A 57 -0.21 9.79 20.34
N LEU A 58 -0.99 8.75 20.66
CA LEU A 58 -2.30 8.87 21.31
C LEU A 58 -2.22 9.45 22.73
N ASP A 59 -3.23 10.24 23.12
CA ASP A 59 -3.36 10.73 24.49
C ASP A 59 -3.34 9.54 25.48
N PRO A 60 -2.60 9.63 26.61
CA PRO A 60 -2.51 8.56 27.60
C PRO A 60 -3.86 7.95 28.03
N ARG A 61 -4.93 8.76 28.09
CA ARG A 61 -6.29 8.36 28.44
C ARG A 61 -6.92 7.46 27.38
N VAL A 62 -6.69 7.78 26.10
CA VAL A 62 -7.17 7.04 24.94
C VAL A 62 -6.39 5.74 24.80
N ARG A 63 -5.05 5.81 24.90
CA ARG A 63 -4.17 4.63 24.89
C ARG A 63 -4.54 3.61 25.96
N SER A 64 -4.85 4.07 27.18
CA SER A 64 -5.32 3.21 28.27
C SER A 64 -6.69 2.58 27.97
N SER A 65 -7.57 3.27 27.24
CA SER A 65 -8.92 2.81 26.92
C SER A 65 -9.00 1.86 25.72
N LEU A 66 -8.08 1.97 24.74
CA LEU A 66 -8.06 1.09 23.56
C LEU A 66 -7.61 -0.35 23.83
N GLY A 67 -6.97 -0.61 24.96
CA GLY A 67 -6.46 -1.93 25.29
C GLY A 67 -5.19 -2.25 24.50
N SER A 68 -4.12 -2.55 25.22
CA SER A 68 -2.72 -2.54 24.78
C SER A 68 -2.31 -3.64 23.78
N LYS A 69 -3.24 -4.30 23.08
CA LYS A 69 -2.91 -5.41 22.18
C LYS A 69 -2.62 -4.91 20.76
N LYS A 70 -1.37 -4.59 20.51
CA LYS A 70 -0.85 -4.27 19.18
C LYS A 70 -0.46 -5.56 18.45
N LEU A 71 -0.85 -5.67 17.19
CA LEU A 71 -0.39 -6.71 16.29
C LEU A 71 0.40 -6.05 15.15
N LEU A 72 1.64 -6.50 14.96
CA LEU A 72 2.54 -5.98 13.94
C LEU A 72 2.45 -6.88 12.70
N PHE A 73 2.21 -6.27 11.55
CA PHE A 73 2.31 -6.93 10.26
C PHE A 73 3.64 -6.54 9.62
N PRO A 74 4.63 -7.45 9.54
CA PRO A 74 5.86 -7.16 8.82
C PRO A 74 5.59 -7.11 7.30
N PRO A 75 6.47 -6.44 6.54
CA PRO A 75 6.52 -6.58 5.09
C PRO A 75 6.51 -8.05 4.64
N TYR A 76 5.89 -8.34 3.51
CA TYR A 76 5.91 -9.69 2.95
C TYR A 76 7.31 -10.07 2.48
N SER A 77 7.73 -11.30 2.79
CA SER A 77 8.94 -11.87 2.21
C SER A 77 8.71 -12.29 0.76
N ALA A 78 9.78 -12.54 0.00
CA ALA A 78 9.66 -13.07 -1.36
C ALA A 78 8.85 -14.38 -1.41
N ASN A 79 9.00 -15.26 -0.42
CA ASN A 79 8.26 -16.52 -0.37
C ASN A 79 6.75 -16.31 -0.12
N ASP A 80 6.39 -15.36 0.76
CA ASP A 80 4.97 -15.02 0.98
C ASP A 80 4.35 -14.46 -0.29
N LEU A 81 5.09 -13.60 -1.01
CA LEU A 81 4.65 -13.03 -2.27
C LEU A 81 4.51 -14.09 -3.37
N ILE A 82 5.41 -15.08 -3.44
CA ILE A 82 5.26 -16.23 -4.35
C ILE A 82 3.93 -16.93 -4.08
N GLN A 83 3.64 -17.27 -2.82
CA GLN A 83 2.39 -17.96 -2.47
C GLN A 83 1.16 -17.14 -2.85
N ILE A 84 1.17 -15.83 -2.55
CA ILE A 84 0.08 -14.92 -2.92
C ILE A 84 -0.11 -14.89 -4.45
N LEU A 85 0.97 -14.77 -5.21
CA LEU A 85 0.90 -14.71 -6.66
C LEU A 85 0.45 -16.04 -7.26
N GLU A 86 0.94 -17.18 -6.78
CA GLU A 86 0.51 -18.51 -7.22
C GLU A 86 -1.00 -18.71 -7.02
N ASP A 87 -1.54 -18.29 -5.87
CA ASP A 87 -2.98 -18.33 -5.61
C ASP A 87 -3.77 -17.46 -6.59
N LYS A 88 -3.22 -16.31 -6.99
CA LYS A 88 -3.83 -15.45 -8.01
C LYS A 88 -3.73 -16.04 -9.42
N VAL A 89 -2.60 -16.62 -9.78
CA VAL A 89 -2.39 -17.29 -11.07
C VAL A 89 -3.40 -18.42 -11.24
N LYS A 90 -3.55 -19.29 -10.23
CA LYS A 90 -4.52 -20.40 -10.26
C LYS A 90 -5.97 -19.94 -10.44
N GLN A 91 -6.31 -18.74 -9.96
CA GLN A 91 -7.66 -18.18 -10.08
C GLN A 91 -7.89 -17.40 -11.38
N GLY A 92 -6.83 -16.85 -11.98
CA GLY A 92 -6.93 -15.82 -13.02
C GLY A 92 -6.31 -16.18 -14.37
N LEU A 93 -5.49 -17.23 -14.46
CA LEU A 93 -4.76 -17.60 -15.68
C LEU A 93 -4.96 -19.07 -16.03
N VAL A 94 -4.85 -19.35 -17.34
CA VAL A 94 -4.86 -20.72 -17.85
C VAL A 94 -3.54 -21.42 -17.48
N GLU A 95 -3.62 -22.72 -17.21
CA GLU A 95 -2.44 -23.53 -16.93
C GLU A 95 -1.42 -23.45 -18.08
N GLY A 96 -0.14 -23.27 -17.75
CA GLY A 96 0.94 -23.12 -18.73
C GLY A 96 1.10 -21.73 -19.34
N ALA A 97 0.27 -20.75 -18.99
CA ALA A 97 0.36 -19.38 -19.51
C ALA A 97 1.64 -18.62 -19.08
N LEU A 98 2.30 -19.06 -18.01
CA LEU A 98 3.49 -18.42 -17.44
C LEU A 98 4.70 -19.34 -17.54
N SER A 99 5.88 -18.78 -17.78
CA SER A 99 7.14 -19.46 -17.51
C SER A 99 7.38 -19.59 -16.00
N GLU A 100 8.05 -20.66 -15.59
CA GLU A 100 8.22 -21.02 -14.18
C GLU A 100 8.94 -19.93 -13.38
N GLU A 101 9.85 -19.18 -14.03
CA GLU A 101 10.57 -18.08 -13.39
C GLU A 101 9.76 -16.79 -13.18
N VAL A 102 8.59 -16.63 -13.80
CA VAL A 102 7.87 -15.33 -13.78
C VAL A 102 7.37 -14.99 -12.38
N VAL A 103 6.69 -15.93 -11.72
CA VAL A 103 6.13 -15.67 -10.38
C VAL A 103 7.23 -15.40 -9.35
N PRO A 104 8.30 -16.24 -9.24
CA PRO A 104 9.44 -15.92 -8.38
C PRO A 104 10.09 -14.58 -8.71
N TYR A 105 10.16 -14.20 -9.99
CA TYR A 105 10.78 -12.95 -10.39
C TYR A 105 9.96 -11.73 -9.97
N CYS A 106 8.64 -11.73 -10.21
CA CYS A 106 7.73 -10.69 -9.72
C CYS A 106 7.82 -10.54 -8.20
N ALA A 107 7.82 -11.65 -7.47
CA ALA A 107 7.93 -11.66 -6.02
C ALA A 107 9.27 -11.09 -5.52
N ALA A 108 10.38 -11.42 -6.17
CA ALA A 108 11.70 -10.90 -5.83
C ALA A 108 11.82 -9.38 -6.05
N ILE A 109 11.21 -8.84 -7.11
CA ILE A 109 11.17 -7.39 -7.34
C ILE A 109 10.32 -6.70 -6.27
N ALA A 110 9.14 -7.24 -5.97
CA ALA A 110 8.25 -6.67 -4.97
C ALA A 110 8.80 -6.75 -3.54
N ALA A 111 9.53 -7.82 -3.19
CA ALA A 111 10.22 -7.93 -1.91
C ALA A 111 11.28 -6.82 -1.71
N GLN A 112 11.93 -6.36 -2.79
CA GLN A 112 12.85 -5.22 -2.74
C GLN A 112 12.12 -3.88 -2.60
N LYS A 113 10.86 -3.80 -3.04
CA LYS A 113 9.97 -2.63 -2.87
C LYS A 113 9.08 -2.79 -1.62
N GLU A 114 9.72 -2.95 -0.47
CA GLU A 114 9.05 -3.01 0.84
C GLU A 114 8.06 -4.19 1.02
N GLY A 115 8.16 -5.23 0.19
CA GLY A 115 7.25 -6.38 0.30
C GLY A 115 5.80 -6.05 -0.03
N ASP A 116 5.54 -5.11 -0.95
CA ASP A 116 4.19 -4.73 -1.32
C ASP A 116 3.52 -5.78 -2.24
N ALA A 117 2.55 -6.51 -1.68
CA ALA A 117 1.76 -7.49 -2.41
C ALA A 117 0.88 -6.86 -3.51
N ARG A 118 0.43 -5.61 -3.36
CA ARG A 118 -0.32 -4.91 -4.41
C ARG A 118 0.57 -4.68 -5.61
N PHE A 119 1.78 -4.15 -5.38
CA PHE A 119 2.77 -3.97 -6.44
C PHE A 119 3.11 -5.30 -7.12
N ALA A 120 3.31 -6.39 -6.38
CA ALA A 120 3.57 -7.70 -6.95
C ALA A 120 2.46 -8.17 -7.90
N ILE A 121 1.19 -8.02 -7.48
CA ILE A 121 0.01 -8.42 -8.27
C ILE A 121 -0.14 -7.52 -9.50
N ASP A 122 0.02 -6.20 -9.34
CA ASP A 122 -0.07 -5.25 -10.45
C ASP A 122 1.04 -5.50 -11.48
N LEU A 123 2.26 -5.81 -11.03
CA LEU A 123 3.39 -6.16 -11.88
C LEU A 123 3.10 -7.42 -12.71
N LEU A 124 2.62 -8.48 -12.07
CA LEU A 124 2.25 -9.71 -12.78
C LEU A 124 1.12 -9.47 -13.77
N ARG A 125 0.08 -8.72 -13.36
CA ARG A 125 -1.06 -8.39 -14.24
C ARG A 125 -0.61 -7.61 -15.47
N GLU A 126 0.26 -6.63 -15.28
CA GLU A 126 0.77 -5.81 -16.38
C GLU A 126 1.65 -6.64 -17.33
N ALA A 127 2.48 -7.54 -16.81
CA ALA A 127 3.27 -8.46 -17.64
C ALA A 127 2.38 -9.36 -18.50
N VAL A 128 1.30 -9.90 -17.94
CA VAL A 128 0.29 -10.67 -18.68
C VAL A 128 -0.35 -9.81 -19.77
N PHE A 129 -0.75 -8.58 -19.44
CA PHE A 129 -1.40 -7.68 -20.39
C PHE A 129 -0.50 -7.32 -21.57
N ILE A 130 0.78 -7.07 -21.33
CA ILE A 130 1.75 -6.80 -22.40
C ILE A 130 1.93 -8.03 -23.29
N ALA A 131 2.11 -9.22 -22.69
CA ALA A 131 2.24 -10.46 -23.45
C ALA A 131 0.99 -10.77 -24.31
N GLU A 132 -0.20 -10.53 -23.76
CA GLU A 132 -1.48 -10.66 -24.49
C GLU A 132 -1.55 -9.68 -25.66
N GLY A 133 -1.16 -8.42 -25.45
CA GLY A 133 -1.10 -7.40 -26.51
C GLY A 133 -0.15 -7.76 -27.65
N GLU A 134 0.93 -8.49 -27.36
CA GLU A 134 1.88 -9.01 -28.34
C GLU A 134 1.48 -10.36 -28.95
N ASN A 135 0.34 -10.93 -28.55
CA ASN A 135 -0.10 -12.28 -28.90
C ASN A 135 0.95 -13.36 -28.55
N SER A 136 1.72 -13.15 -27.50
CA SER A 136 2.64 -14.17 -27.02
C SER A 136 1.85 -15.31 -26.37
N PRO A 137 2.11 -16.58 -26.74
CA PRO A 137 1.44 -17.72 -26.13
C PRO A 137 1.85 -17.94 -24.67
N LYS A 138 2.94 -17.32 -24.22
CA LYS A 138 3.49 -17.50 -22.88
C LYS A 138 4.08 -16.19 -22.34
N VAL A 139 3.83 -15.92 -21.06
CA VAL A 139 4.45 -14.81 -20.36
C VAL A 139 5.83 -15.25 -19.90
N GLU A 140 6.85 -14.59 -20.43
CA GLU A 140 8.26 -14.76 -20.08
C GLU A 140 8.76 -13.60 -19.20
N LYS A 141 9.96 -13.78 -18.65
CA LYS A 141 10.62 -12.78 -17.80
C LYS A 141 10.73 -11.39 -18.44
N SER A 142 10.97 -11.33 -19.75
CA SER A 142 11.10 -10.07 -20.52
C SER A 142 9.86 -9.17 -20.40
N TYR A 143 8.66 -9.76 -20.31
CA TYR A 143 7.42 -9.00 -20.09
C TYR A 143 7.32 -8.42 -18.69
N VAL A 144 7.92 -9.08 -17.69
CA VAL A 144 8.01 -8.56 -16.33
C VAL A 144 8.92 -7.32 -16.29
N ASP A 145 10.04 -7.35 -17.01
CA ASP A 145 10.95 -6.21 -17.11
C ASP A 145 10.24 -5.00 -17.74
N GLN A 146 9.53 -5.22 -18.86
CA GLN A 146 8.73 -4.18 -19.51
C GLN A 146 7.61 -3.64 -18.61
N ALA A 147 6.93 -4.54 -17.89
CA ALA A 147 5.88 -4.16 -16.95
C ALA A 147 6.43 -3.32 -15.79
N ALA A 148 7.60 -3.67 -15.25
CA ALA A 148 8.24 -2.91 -14.18
C ALA A 148 8.58 -1.49 -14.63
N GLU A 149 9.17 -1.34 -15.81
CA GLU A 149 9.49 -0.03 -16.39
C GLU A 149 8.22 0.79 -16.64
N LYS A 150 7.16 0.16 -17.18
CA LYS A 150 5.89 0.83 -17.43
C LYS A 150 5.23 1.31 -16.14
N LEU A 151 5.12 0.45 -15.12
CA LEU A 151 4.52 0.80 -13.83
C LEU A 151 5.30 1.93 -13.14
N GLU A 152 6.62 1.93 -13.22
CA GLU A 152 7.45 3.02 -12.68
C GLU A 152 7.20 4.33 -13.43
N ASN A 153 7.18 4.30 -14.75
CA ASN A 153 6.87 5.48 -15.57
C ASN A 153 5.46 6.02 -15.30
N ASP A 154 4.45 5.14 -15.17
CA ASP A 154 3.08 5.54 -14.90
C ASP A 154 2.93 6.11 -13.48
N PHE A 155 3.66 5.57 -12.50
CA PHE A 155 3.76 6.14 -11.17
C PHE A 155 4.36 7.55 -11.21
N ILE A 156 5.47 7.75 -11.93
CA ILE A 156 6.12 9.06 -12.05
C ILE A 156 5.19 10.05 -12.76
N LYS A 157 4.57 9.66 -13.88
CA LYS A 157 3.61 10.52 -14.60
C LYS A 157 2.47 10.95 -13.70
N LYS A 158 1.90 10.01 -12.94
CA LYS A 158 0.80 10.29 -12.01
C LYS A 158 1.25 11.24 -10.90
N ALA A 159 2.39 10.97 -10.28
CA ALA A 159 2.96 11.81 -9.23
C ALA A 159 3.18 13.24 -9.71
N VAL A 160 3.70 13.43 -10.94
CA VAL A 160 3.87 14.75 -11.54
C VAL A 160 2.52 15.41 -11.85
N SER A 161 1.53 14.65 -12.34
CA SER A 161 0.20 15.19 -12.66
C SER A 161 -0.60 15.62 -11.42
N ASP A 162 -0.36 14.99 -10.27
CA ASP A 162 -1.03 15.32 -9.00
C ASP A 162 -0.44 16.58 -8.33
N LEU A 163 0.70 17.10 -8.82
CA LEU A 163 1.29 18.34 -8.34
C LEU A 163 0.49 19.58 -8.78
N THR A 164 0.47 20.60 -7.94
CA THR A 164 -0.04 21.92 -8.33
C THR A 164 0.81 22.53 -9.45
N ILE A 165 0.23 23.45 -10.23
CA ILE A 165 0.94 24.11 -11.33
C ILE A 165 2.27 24.76 -10.89
N HIS A 166 2.30 25.36 -9.69
CA HIS A 166 3.51 25.96 -9.15
C HIS A 166 4.58 24.90 -8.82
N GLN A 167 4.19 23.76 -8.26
CA GLN A 167 5.12 22.65 -8.00
C GLN A 167 5.64 22.03 -9.30
N GLN A 168 4.80 21.91 -10.34
CA GLN A 168 5.22 21.44 -11.67
C GLN A 168 6.21 22.40 -12.32
N LEU A 169 5.98 23.72 -12.23
CA LEU A 169 6.92 24.74 -12.74
C LEU A 169 8.26 24.67 -12.03
N VAL A 170 8.27 24.48 -10.70
CA VAL A 170 9.50 24.30 -9.93
C VAL A 170 10.22 23.02 -10.35
N LEU A 171 9.50 21.91 -10.49
CA LEU A 171 10.07 20.64 -10.95
C LEU A 171 10.67 20.78 -12.35
N LEU A 172 9.96 21.47 -13.27
CA LEU A 172 10.44 21.77 -14.61
C LEU A 172 11.72 22.61 -14.57
N ALA A 173 11.77 23.65 -13.74
CA ALA A 173 12.97 24.48 -13.59
C ALA A 173 14.16 23.65 -13.10
N ILE A 174 13.97 22.74 -12.13
CA ILE A 174 15.02 21.84 -11.65
C ILE A 174 15.47 20.86 -12.75
N ALA A 175 14.53 20.32 -13.53
CA ALA A 175 14.82 19.36 -14.60
C ALA A 175 15.54 19.99 -15.82
N VAL A 176 15.22 21.24 -16.14
CA VAL A 176 15.82 22.00 -17.26
C VAL A 176 17.15 22.63 -16.88
N PHE A 177 17.30 23.06 -15.62
CA PHE A 177 18.54 23.63 -15.09
C PHE A 177 19.17 22.74 -14.01
N PRO A 178 19.51 21.47 -14.31
CA PRO A 178 20.31 20.67 -13.39
C PRO A 178 21.64 21.41 -13.24
N ARG A 179 22.02 21.75 -12.00
CA ARG A 179 23.20 22.57 -11.67
C ARG A 179 24.38 22.32 -12.63
N PRO A 180 25.10 23.36 -13.11
CA PRO A 180 26.28 23.15 -13.91
C PRO A 180 27.26 22.23 -13.16
N ARG A 181 27.65 21.11 -13.79
CA ARG A 181 28.74 20.24 -13.32
C ARG A 181 30.00 21.10 -13.14
N GLN A 182 30.41 21.31 -11.89
CA GLN A 182 31.72 21.80 -11.43
C GLN A 182 32.38 22.93 -12.23
N VAL A 183 32.32 24.17 -11.72
CA VAL A 183 33.26 25.24 -12.08
C VAL A 183 34.41 25.38 -11.07
N PHE A 184 34.43 24.61 -9.96
CA PHE A 184 35.57 24.60 -9.04
C PHE A 184 36.38 23.31 -9.18
N ARG A 185 37.14 23.24 -10.28
CA ARG A 185 38.33 22.41 -10.38
C ARG A 185 39.44 23.36 -10.86
N ASN A 186 40.41 23.58 -9.97
CA ASN A 186 41.53 24.52 -10.07
C ASN A 186 41.19 25.95 -9.61
N TYR A 187 41.24 26.20 -8.30
CA TYR A 187 42.01 27.31 -7.72
C TYR A 187 42.19 27.02 -6.22
N TRP A 188 43.43 26.63 -5.89
CA TRP A 188 44.03 26.32 -4.58
C TRP A 188 43.77 24.93 -4.00
#